data_AF-A0A7H4M7F9-F1
#
_entry.id   AF-A0A7H4M7F9-F1
#
_cell.length_a   1.000
_cell.length_b   1.000
_cell.length_c   1.000
_cell.angle_alpha   90.00
_cell.angle_beta   90.00
_cell.angle_gamma   90.00
#
_symmetry.space_group_name_H-M   'P 1'
#
loop_
_entity.id
_entity.type
_entity.pdbx_description
1 polymer ?
#
loop_
_entity_poly.entity_id
_entity_poly.type
_entity_poly.pdbx_seq_one_letter_code
_entity_poly.pdbx_strand_id
1 'polypeptide(L)'
;MAKIQARNVDDALFARIEQSAMKNERSLEGEIRLALARQYPAGTTSPEILSSRQQWQKECGGRLRALFDRLSADGFFPGAGQPGPTRIADQVRIAHRLHVSPGLLLDCIDGAGELTRELAERIESRFGASADWLTTGDGKMFPLVILGTYFGASWEEFFFPDDDERYVFEFIRIAGGRHDGTLMILRQHEQNGRITAGVVTEAFFLGAGMGPGGYVNLKEFLLFLRQHGGNLVMNAYVFSPPEPDFDFWSVMGQHHPVWFRDARRRSPSRWLQQVLSGEDPGEWFAGGWSSILKEVAEATPPDNATEHTEKNDE
;
A
#
# COMPACT_ATOMS: atom_id res chain seq x y z
N MET A 1 -16.21 30.21 48.13
CA MET A 1 -15.61 30.65 46.85
C MET A 1 -14.56 31.70 47.14
N ALA A 2 -13.35 31.56 46.58
CA ALA A 2 -12.34 32.61 46.68
C ALA A 2 -12.82 33.85 45.93
N LYS A 3 -12.78 35.03 46.56
CA LYS A 3 -13.26 36.29 46.00
C LYS A 3 -12.04 37.11 45.58
N ILE A 4 -11.87 37.33 44.28
CA ILE A 4 -10.83 38.22 43.75
C ILE A 4 -11.36 39.64 43.89
N GLN A 5 -10.61 40.51 44.60
CA GLN A 5 -10.88 41.93 44.68
C GLN A 5 -9.73 42.69 44.02
N ALA A 6 -9.99 43.29 42.85
CA ALA A 6 -9.06 44.21 42.22
C ALA A 6 -9.37 45.64 42.68
N ARG A 7 -8.34 46.41 43.01
CA ARG A 7 -8.43 47.86 43.30
C ARG A 7 -7.61 48.61 42.25
N ASN A 8 -8.03 49.82 41.90
CA ASN A 8 -7.36 50.69 40.92
C ASN A 8 -7.24 50.07 39.52
N VAL A 9 -8.32 49.43 39.04
CA VAL A 9 -8.40 49.04 37.63
C VAL A 9 -8.51 50.31 36.79
N ASP A 10 -7.68 50.44 35.77
CA ASP A 10 -7.71 51.57 34.83
C ASP A 10 -9.12 51.73 34.21
N ASP A 11 -9.64 52.95 34.22
CA ASP A 11 -11.02 53.23 33.78
C ASP A 11 -11.24 52.89 32.31
N ALA A 12 -10.23 53.09 31.45
CA ALA A 12 -10.32 52.73 30.04
C ALA A 12 -10.33 51.21 29.85
N LEU A 13 -9.57 50.48 30.66
CA LEU A 13 -9.63 49.02 30.69
C LEU A 13 -11.00 48.53 31.19
N PHE A 14 -11.54 49.13 32.26
CA PHE A 14 -12.86 48.78 32.79
C PHE A 14 -13.96 48.97 31.75
N ALA A 15 -14.00 50.13 31.08
CA ALA A 15 -14.96 50.44 30.03
C ALA A 15 -14.90 49.44 28.86
N ARG A 16 -13.70 48.98 28.48
CA ARG A 16 -13.53 47.95 27.44
C ARG A 16 -14.09 46.59 27.86
N ILE A 17 -13.95 46.21 29.12
CA ILE A 17 -14.51 44.95 29.64
C ILE A 17 -16.04 45.05 29.71
N GLU A 18 -16.60 46.19 30.13
CA GLU A 18 -18.05 46.42 30.09
C GLU A 18 -18.63 46.31 28.68
N GLN A 19 -17.99 46.93 27.69
CA GLN A 19 -18.41 46.81 26.30
C GLN A 19 -18.35 45.37 25.80
N SER A 20 -17.32 44.61 26.16
CA SER A 20 -17.20 43.19 25.82
C SER A 20 -18.30 42.36 26.49
N ALA A 21 -18.58 42.62 27.78
CA ALA A 21 -19.62 41.93 28.53
C ALA A 21 -21.01 42.19 27.94
N MET A 22 -21.32 43.44 27.58
CA MET A 22 -22.57 43.81 26.91
C MET A 22 -22.69 43.13 25.54
N LYS A 23 -21.63 43.17 24.72
CA LYS A 23 -21.61 42.53 23.40
C LYS A 23 -21.85 41.02 23.47
N ASN A 24 -21.37 40.37 24.54
CA ASN A 24 -21.48 38.93 24.73
C ASN A 24 -22.66 38.52 25.64
N GLU A 25 -23.56 39.46 25.99
CA GLU A 25 -24.73 39.26 26.86
C GLU A 25 -24.39 38.60 28.21
N ARG A 26 -23.28 39.01 28.82
CA ARG A 26 -22.77 38.45 30.08
C ARG A 26 -22.69 39.51 31.16
N SER A 27 -22.72 39.07 32.41
CA SER A 27 -22.32 39.93 33.52
C SER A 27 -20.84 40.26 33.43
N LEU A 28 -20.45 41.43 33.94
CA LEU A 28 -19.05 41.85 34.01
C LEU A 28 -18.17 40.80 34.71
N GLU A 29 -18.66 40.25 35.82
CA GLU A 29 -17.97 39.18 36.54
C GLU A 29 -17.84 37.90 35.69
N GLY A 30 -18.88 37.54 34.94
CA GLY A 30 -18.86 36.40 34.03
C GLY A 30 -17.83 36.56 32.91
N GLU A 31 -17.74 37.75 32.32
CA GLU A 31 -16.76 38.05 31.28
C GLU A 31 -15.32 38.04 31.82
N ILE A 32 -15.09 38.60 33.02
CA ILE A 32 -13.79 38.57 33.70
C ILE A 32 -13.39 37.12 34.03
N ARG A 33 -14.29 36.31 34.58
CA ARG A 33 -14.00 34.90 34.87
C ARG A 33 -13.62 34.13 33.61
N LEU A 34 -14.29 34.39 32.50
CA LEU A 34 -14.04 33.71 31.23
C LEU A 34 -12.71 34.17 30.60
N ALA A 35 -12.40 35.47 30.67
CA ALA A 35 -11.11 36.00 30.27
C ALA A 35 -9.97 35.42 31.13
N LEU A 36 -10.14 35.36 32.45
CA LEU A 36 -9.18 34.76 33.37
C LEU A 36 -9.02 33.25 33.13
N ALA A 37 -10.10 32.51 32.88
CA ALA A 37 -10.03 31.09 32.56
C ALA A 37 -9.33 30.81 31.21
N ARG A 38 -9.42 31.72 30.25
CA ARG A 38 -8.65 31.64 29.00
C ARG A 38 -7.17 31.97 29.20
N GLN A 39 -6.88 32.96 30.04
CA GLN A 39 -5.50 33.41 30.30
C GLN A 39 -4.74 32.46 31.23
N TYR A 40 -5.46 31.86 32.18
CA TYR A 40 -4.98 30.89 33.15
C TYR A 40 -5.85 29.64 33.06
N PRO A 41 -5.73 28.86 31.96
CA PRO A 41 -6.42 27.59 31.87
C PRO A 41 -6.06 26.76 33.09
N ALA A 42 -7.07 26.25 33.80
CA ALA A 42 -6.87 25.32 34.89
C ALA A 42 -6.01 24.18 34.35
N GLY A 43 -4.79 24.05 34.87
CA GLY A 43 -3.70 23.27 34.27
C GLY A 43 -4.23 22.09 33.50
N THR A 44 -4.35 22.26 32.18
CA THR A 44 -4.54 21.14 31.27
C THR A 44 -3.40 20.20 31.63
N THR A 45 -3.77 18.99 32.05
CA THR A 45 -2.88 17.83 32.20
C THR A 45 -1.67 18.06 31.32
N SER A 46 -0.51 18.32 31.93
CA SER A 46 0.73 18.44 31.17
C SER A 46 0.73 17.26 30.20
N PRO A 47 0.88 17.48 28.87
CA PRO A 47 0.90 16.36 27.93
C PRO A 47 1.87 15.34 28.50
N GLU A 48 1.39 14.11 28.69
CA GLU A 48 2.19 13.03 29.27
C GLU A 48 3.55 13.04 28.56
N ILE A 49 4.62 13.45 29.25
CA ILE A 49 5.94 13.54 28.64
C ILE A 49 6.43 12.11 28.55
N LEU A 50 6.19 11.50 27.40
CA LEU A 50 6.64 10.15 27.11
C LEU A 50 8.16 10.17 26.92
N SER A 51 8.82 9.16 27.47
CA SER A 51 10.19 8.84 27.04
C SER A 51 10.19 8.46 25.56
N SER A 52 11.33 8.62 24.88
CA SER A 52 11.46 8.21 23.47
C SER A 52 11.06 6.75 23.24
N ARG A 53 11.32 5.86 24.21
CA ARG A 53 10.88 4.46 24.15
C ARG A 53 9.35 4.34 24.17
N GLN A 54 8.68 5.01 25.09
CA GLN A 54 7.22 4.97 25.19
C GLN A 54 6.55 5.61 23.97
N GLN A 55 7.11 6.69 23.45
CA GLN A 55 6.66 7.32 22.21
C GLN A 55 6.74 6.32 21.05
N TRP A 56 7.92 5.71 20.87
CA TRP A 56 8.14 4.71 19.82
C TRP A 56 7.23 3.47 19.97
N GLN A 57 7.00 2.97 21.19
CA GLN A 57 6.08 1.86 21.45
C GLN A 57 4.64 2.21 21.09
N LYS A 58 4.14 3.40 21.47
CA LYS A 58 2.80 3.86 21.10
C LYS A 58 2.65 4.01 19.58
N GLU A 59 3.68 4.52 18.91
CA GLU A 59 3.69 4.66 17.44
C GLU A 59 3.68 3.30 16.73
N CYS A 60 4.52 2.35 17.18
CA CYS A 60 4.51 0.98 16.67
C CYS A 60 3.17 0.29 16.90
N GLY A 61 2.59 0.43 18.09
CA GLY A 61 1.26 -0.12 18.40
C GLY A 61 0.16 0.46 17.52
N GLY A 62 0.22 1.78 17.24
CA GLY A 62 -0.67 2.44 16.30
C GLY A 62 -0.56 1.88 14.87
N ARG A 63 0.65 1.69 14.37
CA ARG A 63 0.90 1.09 13.05
C ARG A 63 0.48 -0.38 12.97
N LEU A 64 0.73 -1.14 14.02
CA LEU A 64 0.31 -2.54 14.11
C LEU A 64 -1.22 -2.67 14.08
N ARG A 65 -1.93 -1.81 14.81
CA ARG A 65 -3.39 -1.71 14.76
C ARG A 65 -3.87 -1.37 13.34
N ALA A 66 -3.28 -0.35 12.73
CA ALA A 66 -3.62 0.06 11.37
C ALA A 66 -3.40 -1.05 10.33
N LEU A 67 -2.33 -1.83 10.47
CA LEU A 67 -2.07 -2.99 9.62
C LEU A 67 -3.17 -4.05 9.75
N PHE A 68 -3.55 -4.42 10.97
CA PHE A 68 -4.59 -5.44 11.18
C PHE A 68 -5.96 -5.00 10.69
N ASP A 69 -6.29 -3.72 10.90
CA ASP A 69 -7.51 -3.12 10.38
C ASP A 69 -7.51 -3.16 8.85
N ARG A 70 -6.37 -2.85 8.23
CA ARG A 70 -6.21 -2.89 6.78
C ARG A 70 -6.33 -4.32 6.23
N LEU A 71 -5.63 -5.30 6.81
CA LEU A 71 -5.72 -6.71 6.40
C LEU A 71 -7.16 -7.24 6.50
N SER A 72 -7.89 -6.84 7.55
CA SER A 72 -9.30 -7.20 7.73
C SER A 72 -10.19 -6.55 6.67
N ALA A 73 -9.99 -5.25 6.40
CA ALA A 73 -10.73 -4.51 5.38
C ALA A 73 -10.46 -5.01 3.95
N ASP A 74 -9.23 -5.47 3.69
CA ASP A 74 -8.82 -6.02 2.39
C ASP A 74 -9.29 -7.46 2.17
N GLY A 75 -9.90 -8.10 3.19
CA GLY A 75 -10.40 -9.46 3.10
C GLY A 75 -9.31 -10.53 3.19
N PHE A 76 -8.16 -10.21 3.80
CA PHE A 76 -7.07 -11.18 3.99
C PHE A 76 -7.46 -12.33 4.94
N PHE A 77 -8.30 -12.04 5.94
CA PHE A 77 -8.82 -13.04 6.88
C PHE A 77 -10.18 -13.60 6.41
N PRO A 78 -10.40 -14.92 6.39
CA PRO A 78 -11.68 -15.51 6.01
C PRO A 78 -12.84 -14.98 6.89
N GLY A 79 -13.92 -14.53 6.26
CA GLY A 79 -15.07 -13.93 6.95
C GLY A 79 -14.85 -12.49 7.42
N ALA A 80 -13.66 -11.93 7.21
CA ALA A 80 -13.41 -10.49 7.28
C ALA A 80 -13.74 -9.86 5.91
N GLY A 81 -14.34 -8.68 5.94
CA GLY A 81 -14.85 -8.00 4.75
C GLY A 81 -15.82 -6.86 5.06
N GLN A 82 -16.04 -6.60 6.34
CA GLN A 82 -16.71 -5.40 6.82
C GLN A 82 -15.62 -4.37 7.16
N PRO A 83 -15.66 -3.16 6.59
CA PRO A 83 -14.79 -2.07 7.01
C PRO A 83 -15.00 -1.81 8.51
N GLY A 84 -13.93 -1.71 9.28
CA GLY A 84 -14.01 -1.41 10.71
C GLY A 84 -12.79 -1.87 11.49
N PRO A 85 -12.70 -1.48 12.77
CA PRO A 85 -11.60 -1.87 13.64
C PRO A 85 -11.60 -3.39 13.84
N THR A 86 -10.41 -3.96 13.81
CA THR A 86 -10.15 -5.37 14.09
C THR A 86 -10.63 -5.70 15.50
N ARG A 87 -11.52 -6.68 15.62
CA ARG A 87 -12.07 -7.09 16.92
C ARG A 87 -11.02 -7.85 17.72
N ILE A 88 -11.16 -7.89 19.05
CA ILE A 88 -10.26 -8.65 19.93
C ILE A 88 -10.17 -10.13 19.51
N ALA A 89 -11.29 -10.75 19.12
CA ALA A 89 -11.29 -12.13 18.64
C ALA A 89 -10.41 -12.32 17.38
N ASP A 90 -10.34 -11.33 16.51
CA ASP A 90 -9.51 -11.37 15.31
C ASP A 90 -8.04 -11.15 15.66
N GLN A 91 -7.74 -10.26 16.61
CA GLN A 91 -6.38 -10.09 17.16
C GLN A 91 -5.85 -11.38 17.80
N VAL A 92 -6.69 -12.13 18.53
CA VAL A 92 -6.33 -13.45 19.07
C VAL A 92 -6.00 -14.44 17.95
N ARG A 93 -6.82 -14.49 16.89
CA ARG A 93 -6.55 -15.35 15.72
C ARG A 93 -5.27 -14.96 15.00
N ILE A 94 -4.98 -13.66 14.90
CA ILE A 94 -3.74 -13.14 14.33
C ILE A 94 -2.54 -13.59 15.16
N ALA A 95 -2.61 -13.47 16.49
CA ALA A 95 -1.55 -13.95 17.39
C ALA A 95 -1.27 -15.44 17.20
N HIS A 96 -2.31 -16.27 17.05
CA HIS A 96 -2.14 -17.69 16.74
C HIS A 96 -1.44 -17.93 15.39
N ARG A 97 -1.78 -17.16 14.34
CA ARG A 97 -1.11 -17.26 13.03
C ARG A 97 0.36 -16.83 13.04
N LEU A 98 0.70 -15.94 13.97
CA LEU A 98 2.07 -15.49 14.24
C LEU A 98 2.80 -16.37 15.27
N HIS A 99 2.15 -17.42 15.79
CA HIS A 99 2.71 -18.27 16.83
C HIS A 99 3.25 -17.48 18.03
N VAL A 100 2.46 -16.49 18.50
CA VAL A 100 2.74 -15.70 19.71
C VAL A 100 1.54 -15.74 20.66
N SER A 101 1.77 -15.37 21.93
CA SER A 101 0.66 -15.24 22.87
C SER A 101 -0.21 -14.01 22.50
N PRO A 102 -1.54 -14.10 22.65
CA PRO A 102 -2.40 -12.93 22.42
C PRO A 102 -2.06 -11.75 23.32
N GLY A 103 -1.69 -11.98 24.59
CA GLY A 103 -1.28 -10.93 25.52
C GLY A 103 -0.11 -10.12 25.00
N LEU A 104 0.94 -10.79 24.49
CA LEU A 104 2.09 -10.12 23.88
C LEU A 104 1.68 -9.22 22.72
N LEU A 105 0.79 -9.71 21.85
CA LEU A 105 0.32 -8.91 20.71
C LEU A 105 -0.52 -7.71 21.16
N LEU A 106 -1.39 -7.89 22.16
CA LEU A 106 -2.22 -6.82 22.73
C LEU A 106 -1.36 -5.76 23.41
N ASP A 107 -0.35 -6.16 24.19
CA ASP A 107 0.60 -5.24 24.82
C ASP A 107 1.31 -4.38 23.77
N CYS A 108 1.73 -4.97 22.64
CA CYS A 108 2.32 -4.24 21.52
C CYS A 108 1.32 -3.24 20.91
N ILE A 109 0.08 -3.67 20.64
CA ILE A 109 -0.99 -2.82 20.08
C ILE A 109 -1.29 -1.62 20.98
N ASP A 110 -1.27 -1.82 22.29
CA ASP A 110 -1.56 -0.78 23.28
C ASP A 110 -0.35 0.12 23.58
N GLY A 111 0.81 -0.18 23.00
CA GLY A 111 2.06 0.53 23.25
C GLY A 111 2.64 0.30 24.65
N ALA A 112 2.14 -0.72 25.37
CA ALA A 112 2.66 -1.15 26.66
C ALA A 112 3.83 -2.13 26.51
N GLY A 113 3.86 -2.86 25.39
CA GLY A 113 4.90 -3.81 24.99
C GLY A 113 5.75 -3.29 23.84
N GLU A 114 6.92 -3.87 23.69
CA GLU A 114 7.85 -3.60 22.59
C GLU A 114 7.54 -4.49 21.39
N LEU A 115 7.36 -3.87 20.21
CA LEU A 115 7.33 -4.59 18.93
C LEU A 115 8.77 -4.94 18.54
N THR A 116 9.25 -6.10 19.00
CA THR A 116 10.59 -6.60 18.69
C THR A 116 10.80 -6.78 17.19
N ARG A 117 12.05 -6.69 16.74
CA ARG A 117 12.45 -6.94 15.35
C ARG A 117 11.99 -8.32 14.87
N GLU A 118 12.17 -9.36 15.68
CA GLU A 118 11.80 -10.73 15.35
C GLU A 118 10.28 -10.87 15.13
N LEU A 119 9.47 -10.14 15.90
CA LEU A 119 8.02 -10.11 15.71
C LEU A 119 7.64 -9.34 14.44
N ALA A 120 8.30 -8.21 14.15
CA ALA A 120 8.07 -7.45 12.93
C ALA A 120 8.41 -8.28 11.67
N GLU A 121 9.56 -8.96 11.65
CA GLU A 121 9.98 -9.87 10.58
C GLU A 121 9.00 -11.05 10.41
N ARG A 122 8.45 -11.56 11.51
CA ARG A 122 7.43 -12.62 11.45
C ARG A 122 6.11 -12.10 10.86
N ILE A 123 5.70 -10.89 11.21
CA ILE A 123 4.53 -10.23 10.63
C ILE A 123 4.72 -10.02 9.13
N GLU A 124 5.90 -9.55 8.71
CA GLU A 124 6.27 -9.41 7.31
C GLU A 124 6.18 -10.73 6.56
N SER A 125 6.85 -11.77 7.08
CA SER A 125 6.82 -13.11 6.47
C SER A 125 5.40 -13.66 6.34
N ARG A 126 4.53 -13.42 7.34
CA ARG A 126 3.20 -14.03 7.39
C ARG A 126 2.13 -13.25 6.63
N PHE A 127 2.23 -11.93 6.59
CA PHE A 127 1.19 -11.04 6.07
C PHE A 127 1.66 -10.11 4.94
N GLY A 128 2.93 -10.21 4.51
CA GLY A 128 3.48 -9.41 3.40
C GLY A 128 3.60 -7.92 3.69
N ALA A 129 3.51 -7.51 4.96
CA ALA A 129 3.69 -6.13 5.40
C ALA A 129 5.18 -5.79 5.58
N SER A 130 5.56 -4.51 5.62
CA SER A 130 6.94 -4.10 5.87
C SER A 130 7.28 -4.06 7.36
N ALA A 131 8.32 -4.79 7.78
CA ALA A 131 8.85 -4.71 9.14
C ALA A 131 9.45 -3.32 9.45
N ASP A 132 10.09 -2.69 8.45
CA ASP A 132 10.63 -1.33 8.57
C ASP A 132 9.52 -0.31 8.77
N TRP A 133 8.45 -0.36 7.96
CA TRP A 133 7.30 0.53 8.15
C TRP A 133 6.67 0.33 9.54
N LEU A 134 6.55 -0.91 10.01
CA LEU A 134 6.00 -1.18 11.34
C LEU A 134 6.85 -0.55 12.45
N THR A 135 8.17 -0.63 12.35
CA THR A 135 9.09 -0.25 13.43
C THR A 135 9.53 1.22 13.36
N THR A 136 9.65 1.81 12.17
CA THR A 136 10.10 3.21 12.00
C THR A 136 9.00 4.12 11.43
N GLY A 137 8.04 3.57 10.69
CA GLY A 137 7.06 4.34 9.93
C GLY A 137 7.52 4.72 8.52
N ASP A 138 8.74 4.35 8.13
CA ASP A 138 9.29 4.68 6.82
C ASP A 138 8.76 3.73 5.74
N GLY A 139 8.68 4.23 4.50
CA GLY A 139 8.24 3.44 3.37
C GLY A 139 6.72 3.20 3.34
N LYS A 140 6.32 2.02 2.88
CA LYS A 140 4.91 1.65 2.66
C LYS A 140 4.52 0.47 3.55
N MET A 141 3.26 0.43 3.97
CA MET A 141 2.70 -0.69 4.75
C MET A 141 2.89 -2.02 4.03
N PHE A 142 2.60 -2.05 2.72
CA PHE A 142 2.88 -3.18 1.85
C PHE A 142 3.93 -2.77 0.80
N PRO A 143 5.12 -3.39 0.80
CA PRO A 143 6.15 -3.12 -0.19
C PRO A 143 5.68 -3.39 -1.62
N LEU A 144 6.23 -2.62 -2.55
CA LEU A 144 5.97 -2.72 -3.98
C LEU A 144 7.29 -2.67 -4.74
N VAL A 145 7.40 -3.48 -5.78
CA VAL A 145 8.52 -3.41 -6.73
C VAL A 145 8.11 -2.48 -7.87
N ILE A 146 8.89 -1.43 -8.11
CA ILE A 146 8.71 -0.56 -9.27
C ILE A 146 9.45 -1.22 -10.44
N LEU A 147 8.74 -1.44 -11.54
CA LEU A 147 9.27 -2.18 -12.68
C LEU A 147 9.45 -1.28 -13.91
N GLY A 148 10.46 -1.61 -14.72
CA GLY A 148 10.65 -1.01 -16.06
C GLY A 148 11.24 0.40 -16.06
N THR A 149 11.79 0.85 -14.94
CA THR A 149 12.48 2.15 -14.85
C THR A 149 13.96 1.92 -14.53
N TYR A 150 14.81 2.89 -14.88
CA TYR A 150 16.26 2.81 -14.63
C TYR A 150 16.62 2.63 -13.14
N PHE A 151 15.76 3.09 -12.23
CA PHE A 151 15.93 2.97 -10.78
C PHE A 151 15.09 1.85 -10.15
N GLY A 152 14.32 1.12 -10.96
CA GLY A 152 13.48 0.01 -10.53
C GLY A 152 14.16 -1.33 -10.70
N ALA A 153 13.46 -2.41 -10.33
CA ALA A 153 13.93 -3.76 -10.62
C ALA A 153 13.79 -4.06 -12.12
N SER A 154 14.73 -4.86 -12.65
CA SER A 154 14.63 -5.35 -14.02
C SER A 154 13.49 -6.37 -14.17
N TRP A 155 13.07 -6.62 -15.41
CA TRP A 155 12.09 -7.67 -15.67
C TRP A 155 12.62 -9.03 -15.25
N GLU A 156 13.90 -9.29 -15.50
CA GLU A 156 14.55 -10.56 -15.17
C GLU A 156 14.57 -10.80 -13.65
N GLU A 157 15.00 -9.82 -12.86
CA GLU A 157 14.97 -9.89 -11.39
C GLU A 157 13.57 -10.16 -10.82
N PHE A 158 12.53 -9.61 -11.45
CA PHE A 158 11.16 -9.79 -10.97
C PHE A 158 10.55 -11.13 -11.41
N PHE A 159 10.75 -11.56 -12.65
CA PHE A 159 10.15 -12.80 -13.17
C PHE A 159 10.95 -14.05 -12.84
N PHE A 160 12.26 -13.90 -12.66
CA PHE A 160 13.22 -14.98 -12.38
C PHE A 160 14.08 -14.57 -11.18
N PRO A 161 13.50 -14.58 -9.96
CA PRO A 161 14.30 -14.38 -8.76
C PRO A 161 15.39 -15.47 -8.65
N ASP A 162 16.47 -15.16 -7.94
CA ASP A 162 17.59 -16.08 -7.67
C ASP A 162 17.21 -17.15 -6.64
N ASP A 163 16.18 -17.93 -6.97
CA ASP A 163 15.71 -19.11 -6.24
C ASP A 163 15.12 -20.16 -7.21
N ASP A 164 15.18 -21.44 -6.82
CA ASP A 164 14.68 -22.56 -7.63
C ASP A 164 13.16 -22.80 -7.42
N GLU A 165 12.42 -21.77 -7.04
CA GLU A 165 11.01 -21.88 -6.67
C GLU A 165 10.06 -21.64 -7.84
N ARG A 166 8.80 -22.07 -7.67
CA ARG A 166 7.75 -21.90 -8.67
C ARG A 166 6.82 -20.76 -8.33
N TYR A 167 6.45 -20.02 -9.37
CA TYR A 167 5.64 -18.82 -9.26
C TYR A 167 4.48 -18.79 -10.25
N VAL A 168 3.35 -18.27 -9.77
CA VAL A 168 2.19 -17.90 -10.59
C VAL A 168 2.13 -16.38 -10.70
N PHE A 169 1.94 -15.88 -11.91
CA PHE A 169 1.86 -14.46 -12.20
C PHE A 169 0.42 -14.06 -12.55
N GLU A 170 -0.06 -13.01 -11.93
CA GLU A 170 -1.32 -12.36 -12.30
C GLU A 170 -1.03 -10.96 -12.83
N PHE A 171 -1.30 -10.73 -14.11
CA PHE A 171 -1.19 -9.45 -14.79
C PHE A 171 -2.53 -8.74 -14.71
N ILE A 172 -2.55 -7.59 -14.05
CA ILE A 172 -3.76 -6.84 -13.74
C ILE A 172 -3.65 -5.48 -14.43
N ARG A 173 -4.46 -5.29 -15.48
CA ARG A 173 -4.63 -3.99 -16.12
C ARG A 173 -5.64 -3.17 -15.33
N ILE A 174 -5.28 -1.96 -14.93
CA ILE A 174 -6.22 -1.01 -14.31
C ILE A 174 -7.08 -0.40 -15.42
N ALA A 175 -8.40 -0.41 -15.24
CA ALA A 175 -9.35 0.16 -16.21
C ALA A 175 -9.91 1.50 -15.75
N GLY A 176 -10.12 2.43 -16.69
CA GLY A 176 -10.82 3.69 -16.46
C GLY A 176 -10.06 4.71 -15.61
N GLY A 177 -10.64 5.91 -15.54
CA GLY A 177 -10.07 7.04 -14.82
C GLY A 177 -8.74 7.54 -15.41
N ARG A 178 -7.95 8.22 -14.58
CA ARG A 178 -6.66 8.80 -14.97
C ARG A 178 -5.57 7.74 -15.24
N HIS A 179 -5.74 6.53 -14.70
CA HIS A 179 -4.73 5.47 -14.69
C HIS A 179 -5.12 4.28 -15.56
N ASP A 180 -5.99 4.51 -16.55
CA ASP A 180 -6.36 3.46 -17.50
C ASP A 180 -5.12 2.93 -18.22
N GLY A 181 -4.99 1.60 -18.26
CA GLY A 181 -3.85 0.93 -18.87
C GLY A 181 -2.66 0.71 -17.93
N THR A 182 -2.65 1.24 -16.70
CA THR A 182 -1.59 0.91 -15.74
C THR A 182 -1.52 -0.60 -15.51
N LEU A 183 -0.30 -1.15 -15.48
CA LEU A 183 -0.06 -2.57 -15.28
C LEU A 183 0.48 -2.85 -13.88
N MET A 184 -0.24 -3.68 -13.14
CA MET A 184 0.22 -4.31 -11.90
C MET A 184 0.43 -5.80 -12.14
N ILE A 185 1.48 -6.37 -11.54
CA ILE A 185 1.82 -7.78 -11.67
C ILE A 185 1.97 -8.37 -10.27
N LEU A 186 1.18 -9.39 -9.95
CA LEU A 186 1.31 -10.13 -8.71
C LEU A 186 2.10 -11.41 -8.97
N ARG A 187 3.29 -11.52 -8.38
CA ARG A 187 4.07 -12.76 -8.35
C ARG A 187 3.74 -13.51 -7.07
N GLN A 188 3.11 -14.68 -7.20
CA GLN A 188 2.76 -15.53 -6.07
C GLN A 188 3.65 -16.77 -6.03
N HIS A 189 4.30 -17.00 -4.90
CA HIS A 189 5.02 -18.24 -4.64
C HIS A 189 4.03 -19.39 -4.48
N GLU A 190 4.20 -20.48 -5.24
CA GLU A 190 3.21 -21.58 -5.30
C GLU A 190 3.05 -22.31 -3.95
N GLN A 191 4.16 -22.62 -3.28
CA GLN A 191 4.13 -23.40 -2.05
C GLN A 191 3.58 -22.64 -0.82
N ASN A 192 4.09 -21.43 -0.56
CA ASN A 192 3.76 -20.68 0.66
C ASN A 192 2.70 -19.58 0.46
N GLY A 193 2.33 -19.29 -0.79
CA GLY A 193 1.30 -18.32 -1.14
C GLY A 193 1.71 -16.85 -0.96
N ARG A 194 2.99 -16.55 -0.66
CA ARG A 194 3.48 -15.17 -0.53
C ARG A 194 3.32 -14.44 -1.86
N ILE A 195 2.80 -13.21 -1.80
CA ILE A 195 2.57 -12.38 -2.98
C ILE A 195 3.52 -11.19 -2.95
N THR A 196 4.30 -11.03 -4.00
CA THR A 196 5.08 -9.82 -4.29
C THR A 196 4.35 -9.03 -5.37
N ALA A 197 4.08 -7.76 -5.11
CA ALA A 197 3.41 -6.87 -6.04
C ALA A 197 4.43 -6.00 -6.79
N GLY A 198 4.46 -6.13 -8.11
CA GLY A 198 5.17 -5.27 -9.03
C GLY A 198 4.23 -4.29 -9.72
N VAL A 199 4.66 -3.06 -9.96
CA VAL A 199 3.87 -2.06 -10.70
C VAL A 199 4.74 -1.37 -11.75
N VAL A 200 4.19 -1.27 -12.96
CA VAL A 200 4.74 -0.45 -14.03
C VAL A 200 4.14 0.95 -13.90
N THR A 201 4.98 1.93 -13.59
CA THR A 201 4.55 3.31 -13.34
C THR A 201 4.66 4.19 -14.58
N GLU A 202 5.87 4.63 -14.89
CA GLU A 202 6.18 5.62 -15.92
C GLU A 202 6.79 4.98 -17.16
N ALA A 203 7.13 3.69 -17.08
CA ALA A 203 7.80 2.98 -18.16
C ALA A 203 6.91 2.88 -19.40
N PHE A 204 5.65 2.49 -19.22
CA PHE A 204 4.62 2.40 -20.25
C PHE A 204 3.23 2.21 -19.62
N PHE A 205 2.18 2.26 -20.43
CA PHE A 205 0.84 1.80 -20.05
C PHE A 205 0.18 1.04 -21.21
N LEU A 206 -0.79 0.19 -20.91
CA LEU A 206 -1.52 -0.64 -21.86
C LEU A 206 -2.67 0.14 -22.51
N GLY A 207 -2.31 1.13 -23.33
CA GLY A 207 -3.25 1.99 -24.05
C GLY A 207 -2.57 2.99 -25.01
N ALA A 208 -3.38 3.79 -25.67
CA ALA A 208 -2.94 4.81 -26.63
C ALA A 208 -2.44 6.10 -25.95
N GLY A 209 -1.63 6.88 -26.66
CA GLY A 209 -1.16 8.20 -26.20
C GLY A 209 0.20 8.19 -25.48
N MET A 210 0.93 7.07 -25.51
CA MET A 210 2.31 7.01 -25.04
C MET A 210 3.26 7.86 -25.92
N GLY A 211 4.31 8.41 -25.31
CA GLY A 211 5.44 8.97 -26.06
C GLY A 211 6.40 7.89 -26.57
N PRO A 212 7.39 8.24 -27.42
CA PRO A 212 8.31 7.27 -28.04
C PRO A 212 9.03 6.34 -27.04
N GLY A 213 9.41 6.85 -25.86
CA GLY A 213 10.03 6.03 -24.81
C GLY A 213 9.10 4.95 -24.27
N GLY A 214 7.83 5.28 -24.03
CA GLY A 214 6.84 4.30 -23.58
C GLY A 214 6.55 3.21 -24.60
N TYR A 215 6.56 3.57 -25.88
CA TYR A 215 6.45 2.61 -26.98
C TYR A 215 7.59 1.59 -26.97
N VAL A 216 8.84 2.05 -26.86
CA VAL A 216 10.01 1.18 -26.82
C VAL A 216 9.96 0.26 -25.59
N ASN A 217 9.68 0.82 -24.41
CA ASN A 217 9.61 0.03 -23.17
C ASN A 217 8.51 -1.04 -23.21
N LEU A 218 7.31 -0.72 -23.72
CA LEU A 218 6.25 -1.72 -23.85
C LEU A 218 6.63 -2.80 -24.87
N LYS A 219 7.23 -2.43 -26.01
CA LYS A 219 7.73 -3.41 -26.99
C LYS A 219 8.75 -4.35 -26.35
N GLU A 220 9.76 -3.83 -25.68
CA GLU A 220 10.81 -4.61 -25.01
C GLU A 220 10.22 -5.55 -23.95
N PHE A 221 9.27 -5.06 -23.16
CA PHE A 221 8.56 -5.88 -22.18
C PHE A 221 7.79 -7.04 -22.82
N LEU A 222 7.05 -6.79 -23.91
CA LEU A 222 6.30 -7.84 -24.61
C LEU A 222 7.21 -8.87 -25.27
N LEU A 223 8.33 -8.43 -25.86
CA LEU A 223 9.36 -9.32 -26.40
C LEU A 223 9.99 -10.17 -25.30
N PHE A 224 10.33 -9.58 -24.15
CA PHE A 224 10.83 -10.30 -22.99
C PHE A 224 9.86 -11.41 -22.56
N LEU A 225 8.56 -11.11 -22.43
CA LEU A 225 7.56 -12.12 -22.07
C LEU A 225 7.45 -13.23 -23.11
N ARG A 226 7.61 -12.94 -24.41
CA ARG A 226 7.60 -13.96 -25.44
C ARG A 226 8.84 -14.85 -25.43
N GLN A 227 10.00 -14.24 -25.24
CA GLN A 227 11.29 -14.94 -25.28
C GLN A 227 11.53 -15.78 -24.04
N HIS A 228 11.15 -15.28 -22.86
CA HIS A 228 11.48 -15.90 -21.58
C HIS A 228 10.25 -16.46 -20.85
N GLY A 229 9.04 -16.01 -21.19
CA GLY A 229 7.83 -16.34 -20.45
C GLY A 229 7.22 -17.72 -20.71
N GLY A 230 7.80 -18.54 -21.59
CA GLY A 230 7.22 -19.83 -22.02
C GLY A 230 6.96 -20.83 -20.89
N ASN A 231 7.74 -20.76 -19.81
CA ASN A 231 7.58 -21.61 -18.63
C ASN A 231 6.77 -20.95 -17.50
N LEU A 232 6.35 -19.69 -17.67
CA LEU A 232 5.65 -18.95 -16.63
C LEU A 232 4.15 -19.25 -16.65
N VAL A 233 3.56 -19.48 -15.48
CA VAL A 233 2.10 -19.55 -15.33
C VAL A 233 1.55 -18.13 -15.26
N MET A 234 1.03 -17.62 -16.38
CA MET A 234 0.55 -16.25 -16.50
C MET A 234 -0.97 -16.17 -16.65
N ASN A 235 -1.61 -15.43 -15.74
CA ASN A 235 -3.04 -15.15 -15.79
C ASN A 235 -3.27 -13.65 -15.98
N ALA A 236 -4.30 -13.29 -16.75
CA ALA A 236 -4.60 -11.89 -17.03
C ALA A 236 -5.97 -11.47 -16.48
N TYR A 237 -6.02 -10.27 -15.94
CA TYR A 237 -7.20 -9.67 -15.33
C TYR A 237 -7.31 -8.20 -15.72
N VAL A 238 -8.54 -7.70 -15.61
CA VAL A 238 -8.84 -6.27 -15.64
C VAL A 238 -9.41 -5.88 -14.29
N PHE A 239 -8.82 -4.88 -13.65
CA PHE A 239 -9.30 -4.30 -12.41
C PHE A 239 -10.19 -3.10 -12.72
N SER A 240 -11.41 -3.14 -12.20
CA SER A 240 -12.40 -2.07 -12.27
C SER A 240 -12.33 -1.26 -10.96
N PRO A 241 -11.89 0.01 -11.02
CA PRO A 241 -11.91 0.90 -9.89
C PRO A 241 -13.29 1.01 -9.25
N PRO A 242 -13.37 1.16 -7.92
CA PRO A 242 -14.64 1.31 -7.22
C PRO A 242 -15.37 2.61 -7.56
N GLU A 243 -14.62 3.65 -7.93
CA GLU A 243 -15.11 5.02 -8.12
C GLU A 243 -14.50 5.62 -9.41
N PRO A 244 -15.20 6.51 -10.13
CA PRO A 244 -14.71 7.08 -11.40
C PRO A 244 -13.45 7.94 -11.26
N ASP A 245 -13.26 8.60 -10.12
CA ASP A 245 -12.14 9.47 -9.78
C ASP A 245 -11.04 8.75 -8.97
N PHE A 246 -11.08 7.42 -8.95
CA PHE A 246 -10.13 6.58 -8.25
C PHE A 246 -8.68 6.88 -8.65
N ASP A 247 -7.90 7.30 -7.67
CA ASP A 247 -6.47 7.49 -7.80
C ASP A 247 -5.73 6.20 -7.41
N PHE A 248 -5.30 5.42 -8.41
CA PHE A 248 -4.56 4.17 -8.22
C PHE A 248 -3.29 4.38 -7.39
N TRP A 249 -2.59 5.52 -7.56
CA TRP A 249 -1.37 5.81 -6.81
C TRP A 249 -1.63 6.00 -5.31
N SER A 250 -2.82 6.45 -4.92
CA SER A 250 -3.21 6.66 -3.52
C SER A 250 -3.38 5.35 -2.74
N VAL A 251 -3.71 4.24 -3.43
CA VAL A 251 -3.94 2.93 -2.79
C VAL A 251 -2.71 2.02 -2.82
N MET A 252 -1.72 2.37 -3.64
CA MET A 252 -0.54 1.53 -3.86
C MET A 252 0.36 1.43 -2.63
N GLY A 253 0.47 0.20 -2.12
CA GLY A 253 1.22 -0.14 -0.92
C GLY A 253 0.53 0.30 0.38
N GLN A 254 -0.70 0.80 0.27
CA GLN A 254 -1.62 0.99 1.39
C GLN A 254 -2.60 -0.18 1.54
N HIS A 255 -2.82 -0.94 0.46
CA HIS A 255 -3.63 -2.14 0.43
C HIS A 255 -2.78 -3.39 0.20
N HIS A 256 -3.13 -4.49 0.86
CA HIS A 256 -2.52 -5.78 0.66
C HIS A 256 -2.84 -6.29 -0.76
N PRO A 257 -1.94 -7.03 -1.44
CA PRO A 257 -2.19 -7.56 -2.78
C PRO A 257 -3.51 -8.31 -2.99
N VAL A 258 -4.06 -8.93 -1.94
CA VAL A 258 -5.37 -9.61 -1.98
C VAL A 258 -6.54 -8.65 -2.29
N TRP A 259 -6.42 -7.37 -1.97
CA TRP A 259 -7.43 -6.37 -2.30
C TRP A 259 -7.62 -6.23 -3.81
N PHE A 260 -6.52 -6.30 -4.56
CA PHE A 260 -6.53 -6.32 -6.03
C PHE A 260 -7.02 -7.66 -6.60
N ARG A 261 -7.17 -8.70 -5.75
CA ARG A 261 -7.71 -10.00 -6.12
C ARG A 261 -9.21 -10.16 -5.86
N ASP A 262 -9.85 -9.18 -5.22
CA ASP A 262 -11.28 -9.22 -4.91
C ASP A 262 -12.10 -9.40 -6.20
N ALA A 263 -12.87 -10.48 -6.27
CA ALA A 263 -13.68 -10.82 -7.43
C ALA A 263 -14.76 -9.77 -7.76
N ARG A 264 -15.08 -8.87 -6.82
CA ARG A 264 -15.97 -7.72 -7.07
C ARG A 264 -15.29 -6.58 -7.81
N ARG A 265 -13.95 -6.54 -7.81
CA ARG A 265 -13.12 -5.46 -8.34
C ARG A 265 -12.29 -5.88 -9.55
N ARG A 266 -12.18 -7.18 -9.82
CA ARG A 266 -11.47 -7.67 -11.01
C ARG A 266 -12.26 -8.72 -11.77
N SER A 267 -12.03 -8.77 -13.07
CA SER A 267 -12.56 -9.80 -13.97
C SER A 267 -11.42 -10.51 -14.72
N PRO A 268 -11.50 -11.84 -14.93
CA PRO A 268 -10.58 -12.54 -15.81
C PRO A 268 -10.64 -11.96 -17.22
N SER A 269 -9.50 -11.92 -17.89
CA SER A 269 -9.39 -11.42 -19.26
C SER A 269 -8.34 -12.19 -20.04
N ARG A 270 -8.45 -12.14 -21.37
CA ARG A 270 -7.51 -12.74 -22.31
C ARG A 270 -6.56 -11.72 -22.94
N TRP A 271 -6.56 -10.47 -22.46
CA TRP A 271 -5.81 -9.38 -23.09
C TRP A 271 -4.33 -9.71 -23.27
N LEU A 272 -3.70 -10.36 -22.29
CA LEU A 272 -2.28 -10.72 -22.38
C LEU A 272 -2.04 -11.70 -23.51
N GLN A 273 -2.87 -12.76 -23.59
CA GLN A 273 -2.79 -13.73 -24.68
C GLN A 273 -3.02 -13.07 -26.04
N GLN A 274 -3.98 -12.15 -26.14
CA GLN A 274 -4.26 -11.40 -27.37
C GLN A 274 -3.05 -10.57 -27.82
N VAL A 275 -2.51 -9.73 -26.94
CA VAL A 275 -1.32 -8.90 -27.22
C VAL A 275 -0.14 -9.77 -27.65
N LEU A 276 0.14 -10.82 -26.88
CA LEU A 276 1.23 -11.74 -27.19
C LEU A 276 1.00 -12.41 -28.56
N SER A 277 -0.25 -12.71 -28.94
CA SER A 277 -0.60 -13.34 -30.24
C SER A 277 -0.71 -12.35 -31.40
N GLY A 278 -0.36 -11.07 -31.18
CA GLY A 278 -0.36 -10.06 -32.22
C GLY A 278 -1.68 -9.32 -32.41
N GLU A 279 -2.64 -9.52 -31.51
CA GLU A 279 -3.94 -8.85 -31.53
C GLU A 279 -3.96 -7.60 -30.63
N ASP A 280 -4.68 -6.56 -31.05
CA ASP A 280 -4.95 -5.37 -30.23
C ASP A 280 -6.26 -5.58 -29.42
N PRO A 281 -6.20 -5.76 -28.08
CA PRO A 281 -7.40 -6.03 -27.29
C PRO A 281 -8.29 -4.79 -27.26
N GLY A 282 -9.45 -4.84 -27.93
CA GLY A 282 -10.42 -3.74 -27.87
C GLY A 282 -9.90 -2.40 -28.38
N GLU A 283 -8.97 -2.42 -29.34
CA GLU A 283 -8.36 -1.22 -29.95
C GLU A 283 -7.69 -0.30 -28.93
N TRP A 284 -7.07 -0.87 -27.88
CA TRP A 284 -6.36 -0.10 -26.87
C TRP A 284 -5.22 0.71 -27.46
N PHE A 285 -4.57 0.17 -28.48
CA PHE A 285 -3.35 0.71 -29.05
C PHE A 285 -3.62 1.42 -30.38
N ALA A 286 -4.36 2.54 -30.33
CA ALA A 286 -4.70 3.32 -31.52
C ALA A 286 -3.49 3.65 -32.42
N GLY A 287 -3.62 3.41 -33.73
CA GLY A 287 -2.85 4.11 -34.77
C GLY A 287 -1.36 3.78 -34.94
N GLY A 288 -0.92 2.53 -34.77
CA GLY A 288 0.46 2.15 -35.17
C GLY A 288 1.06 0.88 -34.58
N TRP A 289 0.34 0.15 -33.73
CA TRP A 289 0.89 -1.02 -33.02
C TRP A 289 0.87 -2.33 -33.80
N SER A 290 0.16 -2.40 -34.93
CA SER A 290 -0.02 -3.67 -35.65
C SER A 290 1.29 -4.33 -36.08
N SER A 291 2.30 -3.54 -36.49
CA SER A 291 3.61 -4.09 -36.86
C SER A 291 4.38 -4.61 -35.64
N ILE A 292 4.33 -3.89 -34.51
CA ILE A 292 4.99 -4.28 -33.27
C ILE A 292 4.35 -5.53 -32.69
N LEU A 293 3.02 -5.59 -32.65
CA LEU A 293 2.28 -6.75 -32.18
C LEU A 293 2.56 -7.99 -33.03
N LYS A 294 2.68 -7.82 -34.36
CA LYS A 294 3.11 -8.89 -35.25
C LYS A 294 4.54 -9.37 -34.94
N GLU A 295 5.48 -8.45 -34.75
CA GLU A 295 6.85 -8.78 -34.35
C GLU A 295 6.89 -9.54 -33.02
N VAL A 296 6.09 -9.13 -32.03
CA VAL A 296 5.93 -9.85 -30.75
C VAL A 296 5.41 -11.27 -30.99
N ALA A 297 4.38 -11.44 -31.82
CA ALA A 297 3.81 -12.76 -32.10
C ALA A 297 4.80 -13.72 -32.79
N GLU A 298 5.72 -13.19 -33.59
CA GLU A 298 6.74 -13.93 -34.33
C GLU A 298 8.02 -14.19 -33.50
N ALA A 299 8.19 -13.51 -32.36
CA ALA A 299 9.35 -13.67 -31.51
C ALA A 299 9.42 -15.08 -30.90
N THR A 300 10.55 -15.76 -31.10
CA THR A 300 10.83 -17.07 -30.53
C THR A 300 11.72 -16.96 -29.29
N PRO A 301 11.64 -17.91 -28.35
CA PRO A 301 12.64 -18.04 -27.30
C PRO A 301 14.06 -18.11 -27.87
N PRO A 302 15.07 -17.58 -27.17
CA PRO A 302 16.46 -17.76 -27.58
C PRO A 302 16.79 -19.26 -27.62
N ASP A 303 17.48 -19.68 -28.68
CA ASP A 303 17.98 -21.06 -28.84
C ASP A 303 19.07 -21.37 -27.80
N ASN A 304 18.67 -21.67 -26.56
CA ASN A 304 19.55 -22.23 -25.54
C ASN A 304 19.32 -23.75 -25.46
N ALA A 305 19.54 -24.43 -26.59
CA ALA A 305 19.50 -25.88 -26.69
C ALA A 305 20.72 -26.38 -27.47
N THR A 306 21.92 -26.25 -26.90
CA THR A 306 23.06 -27.20 -27.00
C THR A 306 24.33 -26.53 -26.48
N GLU A 307 24.63 -26.61 -25.18
CA GLU A 307 26.02 -26.46 -24.71
C GLU A 307 26.24 -26.99 -23.27
N HIS A 308 25.67 -28.13 -22.90
CA HIS A 308 26.13 -28.90 -21.72
C HIS A 308 25.96 -30.40 -21.90
N THR A 309 26.57 -30.94 -22.96
CA THR A 309 26.96 -32.36 -23.02
C THR A 309 28.09 -32.43 -24.02
N GLU A 310 29.32 -32.30 -23.52
CA GLU A 310 30.53 -33.01 -23.99
C GLU A 310 31.76 -32.37 -23.33
N LYS A 311 32.21 -32.98 -22.23
CA LYS A 311 33.60 -33.36 -21.96
C LYS A 311 33.73 -33.81 -20.52
N ASN A 312 33.38 -35.06 -20.30
CA ASN A 312 34.11 -35.94 -19.38
C ASN A 312 34.23 -37.26 -20.12
N ASP A 313 35.37 -37.41 -20.81
CA ASP A 313 35.99 -38.68 -21.16
C ASP A 313 37.43 -38.34 -21.59
N GLU A 314 38.31 -38.20 -20.60
CA GLU A 314 39.67 -38.79 -20.51
C GLU A 314 40.31 -38.48 -19.14
#